data_AF-A0A953M5R5-F1
#
_entry.id   AF-A0A953M5R5-F1
#
_cell.length_a   1.000
_cell.length_b   1.000
_cell.length_c   1.000
_cell.angle_alpha   90.00
_cell.angle_beta   90.00
_cell.angle_gamma   90.00
#
_symmetry.space_group_name_H-M   'P 1'
#
loop_
_entity.id
_entity.type
_entity.pdbx_description
1 polymer ?
#
loop_
_entity_poly.entity_id
_entity_poly.type
_entity_poly.pdbx_seq_one_letter_code
_entity_poly.pdbx_strand_id
1 'polypeptide(L)'
;LGTPEFPAGNNKCAGIAAVQLDGTIATFSNYDQGGGGNGLLLSAPGVDIIGPIPGGFGEASGTSAAVPLVAGTAALLIEKGTVRRWSDFREMAKKTAVDISDQNPGLPDEALGDGLLDVAAAAAWAGPCFADLTGDDLLDLADVQVFIPMFIGHDEEVDYVTPRGVWDISDLQFFLQSFLAGCP
;
A
#
# COMPACT_ATOMS: atom_id res chain seq x y z
N LEU A 1 -3.01 -8.78 -22.33
CA LEU A 1 -2.36 -8.16 -21.16
C LEU A 1 -1.99 -6.75 -21.54
N GLY A 2 -2.08 -5.81 -20.61
CA GLY A 2 -1.79 -4.39 -20.87
C GLY A 2 -3.02 -3.53 -21.19
N THR A 3 -4.21 -3.93 -20.76
CA THR A 3 -5.40 -3.06 -20.79
C THR A 3 -5.92 -2.89 -19.37
N PRO A 4 -6.39 -1.69 -18.99
CA PRO A 4 -6.94 -1.48 -17.68
C PRO A 4 -8.19 -2.31 -17.40
N GLU A 5 -8.16 -3.01 -16.27
CA GLU A 5 -9.27 -3.83 -15.80
C GLU A 5 -9.79 -3.32 -14.46
N PHE A 6 -11.05 -2.91 -14.44
CA PHE A 6 -11.68 -2.37 -13.23
C PHE A 6 -12.29 -3.48 -12.38
N PRO A 7 -12.20 -3.40 -11.03
CA PRO A 7 -11.74 -2.24 -10.26
C PRO A 7 -10.22 -2.14 -10.04
N ALA A 8 -9.41 -3.12 -10.48
CA ALA A 8 -7.97 -3.19 -10.19
C ALA A 8 -7.16 -1.99 -10.75
N GLY A 9 -7.52 -1.47 -11.92
CA GLY A 9 -6.91 -0.28 -12.54
C GLY A 9 -7.40 1.07 -11.98
N ASN A 10 -8.15 1.07 -10.87
CA ASN A 10 -8.56 2.28 -10.18
C ASN A 10 -7.55 2.62 -9.08
N ASN A 11 -7.18 3.91 -8.96
CA ASN A 11 -6.26 4.35 -7.91
C ASN A 11 -6.78 4.23 -6.48
N LYS A 12 -8.07 3.92 -6.28
CA LYS A 12 -8.67 3.62 -4.98
C LYS A 12 -8.56 2.14 -4.58
N CYS A 13 -8.05 1.28 -5.46
CA CYS A 13 -7.84 -0.13 -5.20
C CYS A 13 -6.36 -0.50 -5.28
N ALA A 14 -6.01 -1.61 -4.63
CA ALA A 14 -4.70 -2.24 -4.80
C ALA A 14 -4.77 -3.23 -5.97
N GLY A 15 -4.32 -2.82 -7.16
CA GLY A 15 -4.10 -3.73 -8.27
C GLY A 15 -2.88 -4.60 -8.00
N ILE A 16 -3.04 -5.93 -7.95
CA ILE A 16 -1.95 -6.86 -7.60
C ILE A 16 -1.62 -7.78 -8.77
N ALA A 17 -0.36 -7.75 -9.22
CA ALA A 17 0.16 -8.72 -10.17
C ALA A 17 0.52 -10.05 -9.48
N ALA A 18 0.38 -11.14 -10.21
CA ALA A 18 0.87 -12.45 -9.81
C ALA A 18 2.27 -12.68 -10.38
N VAL A 19 3.21 -13.05 -9.52
CA VAL A 19 4.52 -13.54 -9.91
C VAL A 19 4.71 -14.99 -9.47
N GLN A 20 5.69 -15.66 -10.07
CA GLN A 20 6.24 -16.92 -9.59
C GLN A 20 7.13 -16.66 -8.36
N LEU A 21 7.53 -17.74 -7.68
CA LEU A 21 8.38 -17.65 -6.49
C LEU A 21 9.78 -17.07 -6.79
N ASP A 22 10.23 -17.16 -8.04
CA ASP A 22 11.49 -16.58 -8.52
C ASP A 22 11.39 -15.09 -8.90
N GLY A 23 10.21 -14.47 -8.73
CA GLY A 23 9.97 -13.06 -9.04
C GLY A 23 9.59 -12.79 -10.51
N THR A 24 9.54 -13.80 -11.37
CA THR A 24 9.08 -13.63 -12.75
C THR A 24 7.56 -13.48 -12.82
N ILE A 25 7.05 -12.56 -13.65
CA ILE A 25 5.62 -12.34 -13.82
C ILE A 25 4.94 -13.60 -14.34
N ALA A 26 3.79 -13.95 -13.77
CA ALA A 26 3.01 -15.06 -14.28
C ALA A 26 2.49 -14.71 -15.68
N THR A 27 2.55 -15.67 -16.61
CA THR A 27 2.15 -15.46 -18.01
C THR A 27 0.69 -15.04 -18.20
N PHE A 28 -0.16 -15.28 -17.21
CA PHE A 28 -1.56 -14.86 -17.18
C PHE A 28 -1.80 -13.50 -16.48
N SER A 29 -0.80 -12.95 -15.77
CA SER A 29 -0.98 -11.75 -14.96
C SER A 29 -1.14 -10.53 -15.85
N ASN A 30 -2.29 -9.87 -15.78
CA ASN A 30 -2.49 -8.60 -16.46
C ASN A 30 -1.72 -7.50 -15.72
N TYR A 31 -1.11 -6.61 -16.49
CA TYR A 31 -0.21 -5.57 -15.99
C TYR A 31 -0.65 -4.16 -16.41
N ASP A 32 -1.95 -4.00 -16.70
CA ASP A 32 -2.70 -2.73 -16.72
C ASP A 32 -1.95 -1.54 -17.35
N GLN A 33 -1.43 -1.74 -18.57
CA GLN A 33 -0.73 -0.69 -19.30
C GLN A 33 -1.70 0.42 -19.70
N GLY A 34 -1.30 1.67 -19.45
CA GLY A 34 -2.05 2.84 -19.91
C GLY A 34 -3.17 3.32 -18.98
N GLY A 35 -3.26 2.81 -17.74
CA GLY A 35 -4.16 3.33 -16.70
C GLY A 35 -3.85 4.75 -16.18
N GLY A 36 -2.95 5.50 -16.84
CA GLY A 36 -2.61 6.88 -16.51
C GLY A 36 -1.90 7.05 -15.16
N GLY A 37 -1.03 6.10 -14.77
CA GLY A 37 -0.33 6.12 -13.48
C GLY A 37 -1.17 5.58 -12.30
N ASN A 38 -2.37 5.07 -12.56
CA ASN A 38 -3.24 4.43 -11.57
C ASN A 38 -3.15 2.90 -11.59
N GLY A 39 -2.07 2.35 -12.14
CA GLY A 39 -1.87 0.93 -12.42
C GLY A 39 -1.69 0.06 -11.17
N LEU A 40 -1.07 -1.10 -11.38
CA LEU A 40 -0.77 -2.05 -10.29
C LEU A 40 -0.02 -1.35 -9.15
N LEU A 41 -0.40 -1.68 -7.92
CA LEU A 41 0.32 -1.23 -6.72
C LEU A 41 1.57 -2.07 -6.50
N LEU A 42 1.41 -3.40 -6.49
CA LEU A 42 2.46 -4.35 -6.14
C LEU A 42 2.30 -5.64 -6.95
N SER A 43 3.35 -6.44 -6.90
CA SER A 43 3.35 -7.85 -7.27
C SER A 43 3.43 -8.73 -6.02
N ALA A 44 2.80 -9.90 -6.05
CA ALA A 44 2.93 -10.90 -5.00
C ALA A 44 2.93 -12.32 -5.58
N PRO A 45 3.49 -13.32 -4.86
CA PRO A 45 3.47 -14.70 -5.30
C PRO A 45 2.03 -15.17 -5.56
N GLY A 46 1.77 -15.62 -6.78
CA GLY A 46 0.43 -16.05 -7.22
C GLY A 46 0.47 -17.31 -8.08
N VAL A 47 1.58 -18.03 -8.10
CA VAL A 47 1.74 -19.30 -8.82
C VAL A 47 2.12 -20.38 -7.83
N ASP A 48 1.47 -21.53 -7.94
CA ASP A 48 1.67 -22.74 -7.13
C ASP A 48 1.55 -22.45 -5.62
N ILE A 49 0.57 -21.62 -5.26
CA ILE A 49 0.32 -21.22 -3.87
C ILE A 49 -0.52 -22.27 -3.17
N ILE A 50 0.01 -22.82 -2.08
CA ILE A 50 -0.72 -23.78 -1.23
C ILE A 50 -1.62 -23.01 -0.26
N GLY A 51 -2.91 -23.31 -0.29
CA GLY A 51 -3.91 -22.65 0.55
C GLY A 51 -5.04 -23.59 0.99
N PRO A 52 -5.90 -23.13 1.93
CA PRO A 52 -7.03 -23.90 2.41
C PRO A 52 -8.11 -24.04 1.31
N ILE A 53 -8.65 -25.24 1.17
CA ILE A 53 -9.80 -25.56 0.32
C ILE A 53 -10.82 -26.36 1.14
N PRO A 54 -12.08 -26.49 0.70
CA PRO A 54 -13.04 -27.36 1.38
C PRO A 54 -12.48 -28.78 1.56
N GLY A 55 -12.31 -29.22 2.81
CA GLY A 55 -11.81 -30.55 3.14
C GLY A 55 -10.29 -30.72 3.21
N GLY A 56 -9.48 -29.66 3.05
CA GLY A 56 -8.03 -29.78 3.21
C GLY A 56 -7.22 -28.60 2.67
N PHE A 57 -6.07 -28.90 2.07
CA PHE A 57 -5.19 -27.95 1.41
C PHE A 57 -5.01 -28.33 -0.05
N GLY A 58 -4.88 -27.33 -0.91
CA GLY A 58 -4.63 -27.50 -2.33
C GLY A 58 -3.78 -26.38 -2.88
N GLU A 59 -3.35 -26.55 -4.13
CA GLU A 59 -2.55 -25.58 -4.87
C GLU A 59 -3.45 -24.73 -5.78
N ALA A 60 -3.17 -23.44 -5.86
CA ALA A 60 -3.85 -22.51 -6.76
C ALA A 60 -2.87 -21.53 -7.40
N SER A 61 -3.14 -21.19 -8.66
CA SER A 61 -2.40 -20.20 -9.44
C SER A 61 -3.36 -19.14 -9.98
N GLY A 62 -3.07 -17.87 -9.72
CA GLY A 62 -3.87 -16.72 -10.12
C GLY A 62 -3.51 -15.46 -9.34
N THR A 63 -3.89 -14.29 -9.89
CA THR A 63 -3.85 -13.02 -9.13
C THR A 63 -4.75 -13.11 -7.89
N SER A 64 -5.82 -13.91 -7.92
CA SER A 64 -6.65 -14.22 -6.75
C SER A 64 -5.90 -14.96 -5.62
N ALA A 65 -4.78 -15.64 -5.93
CA ALA A 65 -3.92 -16.25 -4.91
C ALA A 65 -2.86 -15.25 -4.37
N ALA A 66 -2.47 -14.26 -5.17
CA ALA A 66 -1.55 -13.19 -4.77
C ALA A 66 -2.22 -12.14 -3.86
N VAL A 67 -3.45 -11.73 -4.18
CA VAL A 67 -4.23 -10.73 -3.44
C VAL A 67 -4.33 -11.00 -1.92
N PRO A 68 -4.65 -12.22 -1.42
CA PRO A 68 -4.78 -12.45 0.01
C PRO A 68 -3.46 -12.27 0.79
N LEU A 69 -2.29 -12.46 0.16
CA LEU A 69 -1.01 -12.17 0.80
C LEU A 69 -0.87 -10.67 1.09
N VAL A 70 -1.20 -9.83 0.10
CA VAL A 70 -1.16 -8.37 0.24
C VAL A 70 -2.23 -7.88 1.24
N ALA A 71 -3.44 -8.45 1.19
CA ALA A 71 -4.51 -8.13 2.13
C ALA A 71 -4.15 -8.51 3.58
N GLY A 72 -3.48 -9.65 3.79
CA GLY A 72 -2.95 -10.06 5.08
C GLY A 72 -1.88 -9.10 5.60
N THR A 73 -0.96 -8.66 4.74
CA THR A 73 0.02 -7.62 5.11
C THR A 73 -0.66 -6.31 5.48
N ALA A 74 -1.66 -5.86 4.71
CA ALA A 74 -2.41 -4.66 5.05
C ALA A 74 -3.07 -4.77 6.43
N ALA A 75 -3.70 -5.90 6.74
CA ALA A 75 -4.29 -6.14 8.05
C ALA A 75 -3.25 -6.07 9.19
N LEU A 76 -2.06 -6.67 9.00
CA LEU A 76 -0.96 -6.60 9.96
C LEU A 76 -0.49 -5.16 10.21
N LEU A 77 -0.33 -4.37 9.16
CA LEU A 77 0.13 -2.98 9.28
C LEU A 77 -0.92 -2.04 9.89
N ILE A 78 -2.21 -2.31 9.62
CA ILE A 78 -3.33 -1.64 10.28
C ILE A 78 -3.33 -1.96 11.78
N GLU A 79 -3.14 -3.23 12.16
CA GLU A 79 -3.04 -3.63 13.57
C GLU A 79 -1.84 -2.96 14.27
N LYS A 80 -0.69 -2.91 13.59
CA LYS A 80 0.51 -2.21 14.08
C LYS A 80 0.32 -0.69 14.18
N GLY A 81 -0.65 -0.12 13.46
CA GLY A 81 -0.94 1.30 13.41
C GLY A 81 0.03 2.13 12.54
N THR A 82 0.87 1.47 11.73
CA THR A 82 1.78 2.12 10.77
C THR A 82 1.09 2.45 9.44
N VAL A 83 -0.01 1.77 9.13
CA VAL A 83 -0.90 2.08 8.02
C VAL A 83 -2.27 2.42 8.57
N ARG A 84 -2.71 3.65 8.36
CA ARG A 84 -4.02 4.17 8.81
C ARG A 84 -4.93 4.44 7.62
N ARG A 85 -4.35 4.76 6.48
CA ARG A 85 -5.04 5.12 5.23
C ARG A 85 -4.42 4.43 4.04
N TRP A 86 -5.13 4.55 2.91
CA TRP A 86 -4.67 4.03 1.63
C TRP A 86 -3.35 4.66 1.16
N SER A 87 -3.15 5.96 1.40
CA SER A 87 -1.91 6.67 1.11
C SER A 87 -0.71 6.04 1.81
N ASP A 88 -0.86 5.70 3.10
CA ASP A 88 0.22 5.11 3.90
C ASP A 88 0.59 3.72 3.35
N PHE A 89 -0.39 2.95 2.90
CA PHE A 89 -0.13 1.64 2.29
C PHE A 89 0.59 1.77 0.94
N ARG A 90 0.27 2.80 0.15
CA ARG A 90 1.00 3.11 -1.09
C ARG A 90 2.44 3.53 -0.82
N GLU A 91 2.65 4.35 0.20
CA GLU A 91 4.00 4.74 0.59
C GLU A 91 4.81 3.54 1.08
N MET A 92 4.21 2.68 1.92
CA MET A 92 4.81 1.43 2.34
C MET A 92 5.26 0.58 1.14
N ALA A 93 4.36 0.37 0.17
CA ALA A 93 4.66 -0.39 -1.04
C ALA A 93 5.91 0.17 -1.74
N LYS A 94 5.90 1.49 -2.02
CA LYS A 94 7.00 2.18 -2.68
C LYS A 94 8.33 2.11 -1.93
N LYS A 95 8.29 2.11 -0.59
CA LYS A 95 9.51 2.12 0.26
C LYS A 95 10.07 0.74 0.56
N THR A 96 9.26 -0.32 0.43
CA THR A 96 9.61 -1.65 0.97
C THR A 96 9.54 -2.78 -0.05
N ALA A 97 8.90 -2.57 -1.20
CA ALA A 97 8.87 -3.58 -2.25
C ALA A 97 10.27 -3.88 -2.78
N VAL A 98 10.46 -5.15 -3.15
CA VAL A 98 11.68 -5.61 -3.79
C VAL A 98 11.55 -5.37 -5.29
N ASP A 99 12.49 -4.61 -5.86
CA ASP A 99 12.60 -4.46 -7.31
C ASP A 99 12.88 -5.83 -7.96
N ILE A 100 12.00 -6.21 -8.88
CA ILE A 100 12.06 -7.46 -9.64
C ILE A 100 12.11 -7.24 -11.15
N SER A 101 12.52 -6.04 -11.59
CA SER A 101 12.66 -5.68 -13.00
C SER A 101 13.69 -6.53 -13.74
N ASP A 102 14.81 -6.87 -13.10
CA ASP A 102 15.87 -7.71 -13.67
C ASP A 102 15.41 -9.14 -13.99
N GLN A 103 14.46 -9.68 -13.22
CA GLN A 103 13.83 -10.98 -13.46
C GLN A 103 12.82 -10.92 -14.61
N ASN A 104 12.41 -9.71 -15.02
CA ASN A 104 11.35 -9.47 -15.99
C ASN A 104 11.81 -8.54 -17.13
N PRO A 105 12.89 -8.89 -17.84
CA PRO A 105 13.48 -8.01 -18.84
C PRO A 105 12.49 -7.76 -19.99
N GLY A 106 12.38 -6.49 -20.39
CA GLY A 106 11.51 -6.07 -21.50
C GLY A 106 10.05 -5.85 -21.10
N LEU A 107 9.70 -5.99 -19.83
CA LEU A 107 8.45 -5.44 -19.32
C LEU A 107 8.57 -3.92 -19.10
N PRO A 108 7.46 -3.18 -19.26
CA PRO A 108 7.38 -1.79 -18.83
C PRO A 108 7.49 -1.67 -17.31
N ASP A 109 7.99 -0.53 -16.82
CA ASP A 109 8.20 -0.28 -15.38
C ASP A 109 6.90 -0.44 -14.56
N GLU A 110 5.75 -0.04 -15.11
CA GLU A 110 4.47 -0.12 -14.40
C GLU A 110 3.92 -1.54 -14.30
N ALA A 111 4.53 -2.51 -15.00
CA ALA A 111 3.97 -3.85 -15.12
C ALA A 111 4.04 -4.67 -13.83
N LEU A 112 4.92 -4.26 -12.90
CA LEU A 112 5.18 -4.95 -11.65
C LEU A 112 4.67 -4.15 -10.44
N GLY A 113 4.06 -2.99 -10.66
CA GLY A 113 3.77 -2.00 -9.62
C GLY A 113 5.06 -1.46 -9.02
N ASP A 114 5.06 -1.18 -7.71
CA ASP A 114 6.26 -0.79 -6.97
C ASP A 114 7.26 -1.96 -6.78
N GLY A 115 6.90 -3.19 -7.19
CA GLY A 115 7.75 -4.38 -7.10
C GLY A 115 7.09 -5.53 -6.33
N LEU A 116 7.89 -6.51 -5.92
CA LEU A 116 7.45 -7.67 -5.16
C LEU A 116 7.23 -7.31 -3.68
N LEU A 117 6.08 -7.69 -3.13
CA LEU A 117 5.77 -7.59 -1.71
C LEU A 117 6.84 -8.26 -0.83
N ASP A 118 7.51 -7.47 0.01
CA ASP A 118 8.33 -7.94 1.12
C ASP A 118 7.62 -7.67 2.44
N VAL A 119 7.02 -8.72 3.01
CA VAL A 119 6.27 -8.64 4.27
C VAL A 119 7.18 -8.26 5.44
N ALA A 120 8.45 -8.67 5.44
CA ALA A 120 9.38 -8.39 6.52
C ALA A 120 9.81 -6.91 6.49
N ALA A 121 10.15 -6.39 5.32
CA ALA A 121 10.45 -4.97 5.13
C ALA A 121 9.22 -4.10 5.45
N ALA A 122 8.04 -4.49 4.95
CA ALA A 122 6.76 -3.83 5.28
C ALA A 122 6.49 -3.80 6.78
N ALA A 123 6.67 -4.93 7.47
CA ALA A 123 6.48 -5.02 8.92
C ALA A 123 7.55 -4.27 9.72
N ALA A 124 8.75 -4.07 9.16
CA ALA A 124 9.82 -3.28 9.77
C ALA A 124 9.65 -1.77 9.52
N TRP A 125 8.91 -1.38 8.48
CA TRP A 125 8.61 0.02 8.18
C TRP A 125 7.91 0.69 9.37
N ALA A 126 8.39 1.88 9.71
CA ALA A 126 7.97 2.61 10.89
C ALA A 126 6.70 3.46 10.66
N GLY A 127 6.20 3.49 9.42
CA GLY A 127 5.07 4.32 9.00
C GLY A 127 5.53 5.60 8.30
N PRO A 128 4.60 6.37 7.73
CA PRO A 128 4.88 7.67 7.17
C PRO A 128 5.08 8.69 8.30
N CYS A 129 5.62 9.87 7.97
CA CYS A 129 5.59 10.97 8.92
C CYS A 129 4.20 11.61 8.96
N PHE A 130 3.31 11.12 9.83
CA PHE A 130 1.92 11.59 9.87
C PHE A 130 1.75 13.08 10.14
N ALA A 131 2.73 13.71 10.81
CA ALA A 131 2.68 15.12 11.18
C ALA A 131 3.33 16.06 10.14
N ASP A 132 4.06 15.52 9.15
CA ASP A 132 4.58 16.30 8.03
C ASP A 132 3.48 16.37 6.96
N LEU A 133 2.73 17.47 6.99
CA LEU A 133 1.59 17.69 6.09
C LEU A 133 1.97 18.50 4.85
N THR A 134 3.17 19.08 4.83
CA THR A 134 3.72 19.76 3.65
C THR A 134 4.48 18.79 2.73
N GLY A 135 4.93 17.66 3.28
CA GLY A 135 5.73 16.64 2.59
C GLY A 135 7.16 17.11 2.31
N ASP A 136 7.71 18.00 3.14
CA ASP A 136 9.05 18.58 2.98
C ASP A 136 10.11 17.98 3.92
N ASP A 137 9.76 16.92 4.63
CA ASP A 137 10.59 16.19 5.60
C ASP A 137 11.00 17.06 6.82
N LEU A 138 10.31 18.20 7.08
CA LEU A 138 10.56 19.07 8.22
C LEU A 138 9.29 19.27 9.05
N LEU A 139 9.36 18.97 10.35
CA LEU A 139 8.28 19.27 11.28
C LEU A 139 8.39 20.70 11.81
N ASP A 140 7.55 21.59 11.30
CA ASP A 140 7.56 22.99 11.69
C ASP A 140 6.17 23.65 11.74
N LEU A 141 6.13 24.98 11.80
CA LEU A 141 4.88 25.72 11.91
C LEU A 141 4.00 25.58 10.65
N ALA A 142 4.59 25.29 9.49
CA ALA A 142 3.87 25.08 8.24
C ALA A 142 2.94 23.87 8.34
N ASP A 143 3.37 22.77 8.98
CA ASP A 143 2.50 21.61 9.20
C ASP A 143 1.30 21.94 10.07
N VAL A 144 1.52 22.70 11.14
CA VAL A 144 0.44 23.14 12.03
C VAL A 144 -0.52 24.07 11.28
N GLN A 145 0.01 24.94 10.43
CA GLN A 145 -0.79 25.84 9.58
C GLN A 145 -1.60 25.08 8.53
N VAL A 146 -1.15 23.91 8.09
CA VAL A 146 -1.88 23.00 7.19
C VAL A 146 -2.90 22.15 7.97
N PHE A 147 -2.52 21.62 9.13
CA PHE A 147 -3.37 20.79 9.98
C PHE A 147 -4.67 21.51 10.39
N ILE A 148 -4.57 22.74 10.89
CA ILE A 148 -5.73 23.48 11.42
C ILE A 148 -6.88 23.63 10.41
N PRO A 149 -6.66 24.17 9.19
CA PRO A 149 -7.73 24.29 8.21
C PRO A 149 -8.24 22.94 7.72
N MET A 150 -7.38 21.91 7.59
CA MET A 150 -7.82 20.55 7.24
C MET A 150 -8.72 19.96 8.33
N PHE A 151 -8.37 20.15 9.60
CA PHE A 151 -9.13 19.61 10.73
C PHE A 151 -10.49 20.29 10.88
N ILE A 152 -10.54 21.62 10.76
CA ILE A 152 -11.79 22.38 10.75
C ILE A 152 -12.62 22.07 9.51
N GLY A 153 -11.96 21.80 8.38
CA GLY A 153 -12.58 21.44 7.10
C GLY A 153 -13.08 19.99 7.02
N HIS A 154 -12.83 19.17 8.04
CA HIS A 154 -13.10 17.74 8.05
C HIS A 154 -12.43 17.00 6.87
N ASP A 155 -11.15 17.28 6.64
CA ASP A 155 -10.37 16.57 5.64
C ASP A 155 -10.01 15.16 6.14
N GLU A 156 -10.26 14.14 5.32
CA GLU A 156 -9.96 12.74 5.65
C GLU A 156 -8.44 12.52 5.92
N GLU A 157 -7.58 13.40 5.40
CA GLU A 157 -6.14 13.39 5.65
C GLU A 157 -5.73 13.83 7.08
N VAL A 158 -6.66 14.30 7.91
CA VAL A 158 -6.39 14.56 9.34
C VAL A 158 -7.36 13.85 10.30
N ASP A 159 -8.15 12.91 9.79
CA ASP A 159 -8.82 11.87 10.60
C ASP A 159 -7.81 10.73 10.81
N TYR A 160 -7.12 10.73 11.95
CA TYR A 160 -6.05 9.76 12.25
C TYR A 160 -6.54 8.59 13.10
N VAL A 161 -7.56 8.82 13.93
CA VAL A 161 -8.00 7.90 14.98
C VAL A 161 -9.45 7.48 14.75
N THR A 162 -9.76 6.22 15.02
CA THR A 162 -11.14 5.73 14.92
C THR A 162 -12.03 6.33 16.03
N PRO A 163 -13.33 6.59 15.77
CA PRO A 163 -14.09 6.19 14.57
C PRO A 163 -13.86 7.08 13.36
N ARG A 164 -13.72 6.46 12.18
CA ARG A 164 -13.54 7.18 10.90
C ARG A 164 -14.77 8.05 10.57
N GLY A 165 -14.52 9.22 9.99
CA GLY A 165 -15.51 10.26 9.69
C GLY A 165 -15.86 11.13 10.89
N VAL A 166 -15.05 11.11 11.96
CA VAL A 166 -15.22 11.94 13.16
C VAL A 166 -13.90 12.66 13.42
N TRP A 167 -13.91 13.99 13.33
CA TRP A 167 -12.77 14.84 13.61
C TRP A 167 -12.91 15.39 15.03
N ASP A 168 -12.16 14.81 15.96
CA ASP A 168 -12.29 15.17 17.37
C ASP A 168 -10.93 15.36 18.07
N ILE A 169 -10.98 15.50 19.40
CA ILE A 169 -9.80 15.77 20.20
C ILE A 169 -8.74 14.65 20.08
N SER A 170 -9.14 13.42 19.74
CA SER A 170 -8.24 12.29 19.59
C SER A 170 -7.33 12.43 18.35
N ASP A 171 -7.83 12.98 17.25
CA ASP A 171 -7.02 13.27 16.06
C ASP A 171 -6.03 14.40 16.32
N LEU A 172 -6.49 15.47 17.01
CA LEU A 172 -5.61 16.55 17.43
C LEU A 172 -4.51 16.03 18.37
N GLN A 173 -4.87 15.19 19.34
CA GLN A 173 -3.90 14.57 20.24
C GLN A 173 -2.90 13.70 19.48
N PHE A 174 -3.36 12.92 18.49
CA PHE A 174 -2.50 12.11 17.66
C PHE A 174 -1.51 12.95 16.84
N PHE A 175 -1.99 14.02 16.20
CA PHE A 175 -1.14 14.94 15.45
C PHE A 175 -0.07 15.55 16.37
N LEU A 176 -0.45 16.08 17.53
CA LEU A 176 0.48 16.69 18.47
C LEU A 176 1.51 15.68 19.01
N GLN A 177 1.09 14.45 19.30
CA GLN A 177 2.00 13.41 19.74
C GLN A 177 3.01 13.04 18.65
N SER A 178 2.54 12.89 17.41
CA SER A 178 3.40 12.59 16.25
C SER A 178 4.38 13.73 15.97
N PHE A 179 3.89 14.98 16.00
CA PHE A 179 4.70 16.18 15.81
C PHE A 179 5.81 16.30 16.87
N LEU A 180 5.50 16.02 18.14
CA LEU A 180 6.47 16.06 19.23
C LEU A 180 7.44 14.87 19.24
N ALA A 181 7.00 13.71 18.77
CA ALA A 181 7.83 12.51 18.68
C ALA A 181 8.89 12.61 17.55
N GLY A 182 8.60 13.38 16.51
CA GLY A 182 9.41 13.44 15.31
C GLY A 182 8.94 12.44 14.24
N CYS A 183 9.43 12.61 13.02
CA CYS A 183 9.26 11.61 11.97
C CYS A 183 10.08 10.35 12.30
N PRO A 184 9.54 9.16 12.02
CA PRO A 184 10.25 7.89 12.24
C PRO A 184 11.44 7.66 11.31
#